data_AF-A0A354HXM0-F1
#
_entry.id   AF-A0A354HXM0-F1
#
_cell.length_a   1.000
_cell.length_b   1.000
_cell.length_c   1.000
_cell.angle_alpha   90.00
_cell.angle_beta   90.00
_cell.angle_gamma   90.00
#
_symmetry.space_group_name_H-M   'P 1'
#
loop_
_entity.id
_entity.type
_entity.pdbx_description
1 polymer ?
#
loop_
_entity_poly.entity_id
_entity_poly.type
_entity_poly.pdbx_seq_one_letter_code
_entity_poly.pdbx_strand_id
1 'polypeptide(L)'
;MKLHYSMRIPLASAAVVMAAGCVASRNEITTDSVGIAVEEITEAGVEVAEMELAADTIIRLTEQDFVEVAEELGVDVASVKAVIEIEAGKSHQGFSAPGQPIMNFDLSMFRRFTSKRGINLAKYRKSHPTVFNRAGRTQSAVYRRFKAAESINRHAAIEGTFWGMFQIGGFNWKKCGTKDIDEFAMLMSRSERDQLELFAKFIINSGLLKALQQKNWAAFARGYNGPGYARRGYHTRLAAAYRRYNTVKGEGNS
;
A
#
# COMPACT_ATOMS: atom_id res chain seq x y z
N MET A 1 29.85 20.29 35.03
CA MET A 1 30.37 21.08 33.89
C MET A 1 29.29 21.15 32.81
N LYS A 2 28.66 22.32 32.65
CA LYS A 2 27.74 22.59 31.54
C LYS A 2 28.60 22.85 30.29
N LEU A 3 28.35 22.12 29.21
CA LEU A 3 28.92 22.40 27.90
C LEU A 3 27.77 22.70 26.94
N HIS A 4 27.65 23.98 26.62
CA HIS A 4 26.86 24.51 25.52
C HIS A 4 27.41 23.98 24.19
N TYR A 5 26.53 23.57 23.28
CA TYR A 5 26.87 23.49 21.86
C TYR A 5 25.86 24.29 21.05
N SER A 6 26.39 25.30 20.36
CA SER A 6 25.73 26.23 19.46
C SER A 6 25.62 25.56 18.08
N MET A 7 24.43 25.56 17.49
CA MET A 7 24.20 25.06 16.13
C MET A 7 23.90 26.23 15.21
N ARG A 8 24.86 26.53 14.32
CA ARG A 8 24.70 27.48 13.21
C ARG A 8 23.94 26.79 12.07
N ILE A 9 22.89 27.46 11.60
CA ILE A 9 22.08 27.09 10.42
C ILE A 9 22.69 27.79 9.19
N PRO A 10 22.93 27.11 8.05
CA PRO A 10 23.12 27.80 6.79
C PRO A 10 21.76 28.01 6.07
N LEU A 11 21.50 29.26 5.70
CA LEU A 11 20.50 29.72 4.75
C LEU A 11 20.85 29.28 3.32
N ALA A 12 19.86 28.79 2.57
CA ALA A 12 19.77 28.82 1.11
C ALA A 12 18.30 28.55 0.72
N SER A 13 17.67 29.13 -0.28
CA SER A 13 17.91 30.30 -1.11
C SER A 13 16.53 30.66 -1.70
N ALA A 14 16.20 31.94 -1.83
CA ALA A 14 14.91 32.43 -2.27
C ALA A 14 14.73 32.29 -3.79
N ALA A 15 13.56 31.86 -4.24
CA ALA A 15 13.11 32.01 -5.62
C ALA A 15 12.14 33.19 -5.71
N VAL A 16 12.57 34.24 -6.41
CA VAL A 16 11.79 35.41 -6.80
C VAL A 16 11.03 35.07 -8.08
N VAL A 17 9.70 35.18 -8.07
CA VAL A 17 8.88 35.20 -9.29
C VAL A 17 8.50 36.64 -9.57
N MET A 18 9.09 37.21 -10.62
CA MET A 18 8.71 38.51 -11.18
C MET A 18 7.51 38.29 -12.11
N ALA A 19 6.42 38.98 -11.84
CA ALA A 19 5.32 39.18 -12.78
C ALA A 19 5.44 40.58 -13.39
N ALA A 20 5.38 40.69 -14.72
CA ALA A 20 4.73 41.78 -15.47
C ALA A 20 5.10 41.70 -16.97
N GLY A 21 4.11 41.95 -17.83
CA GLY A 21 4.36 42.41 -19.20
C GLY A 21 3.47 41.77 -20.26
N CYS A 22 2.16 42.04 -20.23
CA CYS A 22 1.29 41.78 -21.38
C CYS A 22 1.53 42.90 -22.42
N VAL A 23 2.09 42.56 -23.57
CA VAL A 23 2.23 43.47 -24.72
C VAL A 23 0.96 43.35 -25.57
N ALA A 24 0.10 44.35 -25.50
CA ALA A 24 -1.02 44.49 -26.42
C ALA A 24 -0.52 45.11 -27.73
N SER A 25 -0.47 44.31 -28.80
CA SER A 25 -0.26 44.82 -30.16
C SER A 25 -1.60 45.24 -30.76
N ARG A 26 -1.72 46.52 -31.12
CA ARG A 26 -2.82 47.05 -31.92
C ARG A 26 -2.72 46.51 -33.34
N ASN A 27 -3.80 45.93 -33.86
CA ASN A 27 -4.01 45.79 -35.29
C ASN A 27 -5.26 46.59 -35.68
N GLU A 28 -5.04 47.61 -36.50
CA GLU A 28 -6.08 48.29 -37.27
C GLU A 28 -6.53 47.37 -38.40
N ILE A 29 -7.84 47.21 -38.59
CA ILE A 29 -8.40 46.57 -39.78
C ILE A 29 -9.39 47.54 -40.41
N THR A 30 -9.06 47.96 -41.62
CA THR A 30 -9.87 48.76 -42.53
C THR A 30 -11.00 47.92 -43.13
N THR A 31 -12.12 48.59 -43.40
CA THR A 31 -13.34 48.04 -43.99
C THR A 31 -13.15 47.53 -45.43
N ASP A 32 -13.69 46.35 -45.74
CA ASP A 32 -14.56 46.15 -46.91
C ASP A 32 -15.18 44.74 -46.99
N SER A 33 -16.51 44.73 -47.01
CA SER A 33 -17.44 43.90 -47.81
C SER A 33 -17.31 42.36 -47.95
N VAL A 34 -18.44 41.71 -47.65
CA VAL A 34 -18.98 40.41 -48.13
C VAL A 34 -18.43 39.10 -47.53
N GLY A 35 -19.32 38.37 -46.85
CA GLY A 35 -19.48 36.92 -47.05
C GLY A 35 -19.01 35.97 -45.95
N ILE A 36 -19.99 35.51 -45.14
CA ILE A 36 -20.11 34.18 -44.50
C ILE A 36 -18.89 33.70 -43.67
N ALA A 37 -19.03 33.74 -42.34
CA ALA A 37 -18.22 32.93 -41.44
C ALA A 37 -19.13 32.15 -40.48
N VAL A 38 -18.88 30.85 -40.43
CA VAL A 38 -19.57 29.80 -39.68
C VAL A 38 -19.33 30.00 -38.18
N GLU A 39 -20.37 29.96 -37.35
CA GLU A 39 -20.22 29.90 -35.89
C GLU A 39 -19.70 28.50 -35.50
N GLU A 40 -18.41 28.43 -35.17
CA GLU A 40 -17.79 27.30 -34.50
C GLU A 40 -17.91 27.52 -32.98
N ILE A 41 -18.78 26.73 -32.35
CA ILE A 41 -18.99 26.74 -30.90
C ILE A 41 -17.84 25.94 -30.28
N THR A 42 -16.81 26.61 -29.75
CA THR A 42 -15.71 25.93 -29.05
C THR A 42 -16.09 25.58 -27.61
N GLU A 43 -15.87 24.31 -27.28
CA GLU A 43 -16.18 23.60 -26.04
C GLU A 43 -15.62 24.27 -24.77
N ALA A 44 -16.43 24.25 -23.70
CA ALA A 44 -16.01 24.58 -22.35
C ALA A 44 -15.02 23.51 -21.84
N GLY A 45 -13.80 23.95 -21.53
CA GLY A 45 -12.75 23.13 -20.96
C GLY A 45 -13.15 22.56 -19.59
N VAL A 46 -13.08 21.24 -19.49
CA VAL A 46 -13.04 20.54 -18.20
C VAL A 46 -11.59 20.57 -17.72
N GLU A 47 -11.29 21.47 -16.78
CA GLU A 47 -10.02 21.42 -16.04
C GLU A 47 -10.03 20.19 -15.14
N VAL A 48 -9.27 19.16 -15.54
CA VAL A 48 -8.98 18.01 -14.68
C VAL A 48 -7.90 18.46 -13.69
N ALA A 49 -8.32 18.84 -12.48
CA ALA A 49 -7.41 19.18 -11.41
C ALA A 49 -6.62 17.94 -10.97
N GLU A 50 -5.36 17.85 -11.39
CA GLU A 50 -4.41 16.87 -10.88
C GLU A 50 -4.06 17.27 -9.44
N MET A 51 -4.73 16.64 -8.48
CA MET A 51 -4.57 16.94 -7.07
C MET A 51 -3.26 16.31 -6.57
N GLU A 52 -2.23 17.15 -6.39
CA GLU A 52 -0.96 16.76 -5.78
C GLU A 52 -1.21 16.32 -4.33
N LEU A 53 -1.43 15.01 -4.12
CA LEU A 53 -1.67 14.41 -2.81
C LEU A 53 -0.46 14.69 -1.90
N ALA A 54 -0.69 15.49 -0.85
CA ALA A 54 0.34 15.82 0.11
C ALA A 54 0.96 14.55 0.70
N ALA A 55 2.29 14.46 0.68
CA ALA A 55 3.09 13.31 1.13
C ALA A 55 2.84 12.88 2.61
N ASP A 56 2.06 13.66 3.36
CA ASP A 56 1.71 13.44 4.76
C ASP A 56 0.28 12.91 4.96
N THR A 57 -0.36 12.38 3.91
CA THR A 57 -1.72 11.80 3.99
C THR A 57 -1.72 10.29 3.75
N ILE A 58 -2.53 9.55 4.51
CA ILE A 58 -2.83 8.14 4.25
C ILE A 58 -4.03 8.05 3.31
N ILE A 59 -3.83 7.50 2.11
CA ILE A 59 -4.90 7.23 1.14
C ILE A 59 -5.64 5.95 1.56
N ARG A 60 -6.88 6.11 2.00
CA ARG A 60 -7.72 5.05 2.57
C ARG A 60 -8.57 4.33 1.51
N LEU A 61 -8.93 3.08 1.79
CA LEU A 61 -9.94 2.36 1.00
C LEU A 61 -11.32 3.02 1.12
N THR A 62 -12.00 3.08 -0.01
CA THR A 62 -13.42 3.41 -0.12
C THR A 62 -14.27 2.15 -0.24
N GLU A 63 -15.58 2.31 -0.09
CA GLU A 63 -16.51 1.20 -0.37
C GLU A 63 -16.48 0.76 -1.83
N GLN A 64 -16.29 1.72 -2.74
CA GLN A 64 -16.18 1.47 -4.18
C GLN A 64 -14.95 0.61 -4.51
N ASP A 65 -13.83 0.82 -3.81
CA ASP A 65 -12.64 -0.02 -4.01
C ASP A 65 -12.90 -1.49 -3.71
N PHE A 66 -13.72 -1.78 -2.69
CA PHE A 66 -14.10 -3.15 -2.39
C PHE A 66 -15.02 -3.75 -3.45
N VAL A 67 -15.92 -2.96 -4.02
CA VAL A 67 -16.83 -3.41 -5.08
C VAL A 67 -16.03 -3.82 -6.31
N GLU A 68 -15.15 -2.95 -6.80
CA GLU A 68 -14.34 -3.19 -8.00
C GLU A 68 -13.49 -4.45 -7.86
N VAL A 69 -12.76 -4.59 -6.74
CA VAL A 69 -11.90 -5.76 -6.54
C VAL A 69 -12.71 -7.03 -6.29
N ALA A 70 -13.90 -6.93 -5.67
CA ALA A 70 -14.79 -8.08 -5.54
C ALA A 70 -15.31 -8.55 -6.91
N GLU A 71 -15.65 -7.63 -7.81
CA GLU A 71 -16.05 -7.93 -9.19
C GLU A 71 -14.91 -8.58 -9.98
N GLU A 72 -13.69 -8.03 -9.89
CA GLU A 72 -12.49 -8.62 -10.52
C GLU A 72 -12.23 -10.07 -10.08
N LEU A 73 -12.43 -10.34 -8.79
CA LEU A 73 -12.25 -11.67 -8.22
C LEU A 73 -13.48 -12.58 -8.42
N GLY A 74 -14.61 -12.06 -8.91
CA GLY A 74 -15.87 -12.78 -9.01
C GLY A 74 -16.37 -13.27 -7.65
N VAL A 75 -16.24 -12.44 -6.61
CA VAL A 75 -16.69 -12.72 -5.24
C VAL A 75 -17.63 -11.60 -4.77
N ASP A 76 -18.30 -11.80 -3.63
CA ASP A 76 -19.02 -10.70 -2.99
C ASP A 76 -18.07 -9.84 -2.11
N VAL A 77 -18.44 -8.57 -1.91
CA VAL A 77 -17.71 -7.61 -1.06
C VAL A 77 -17.51 -8.15 0.36
N ALA A 78 -18.49 -8.89 0.89
CA ALA A 78 -18.41 -9.46 2.24
C ALA A 78 -17.26 -10.47 2.37
N SER A 79 -16.92 -11.20 1.30
CA SER A 79 -15.80 -12.13 1.26
C SER A 79 -14.46 -11.41 1.35
N VAL A 80 -14.30 -10.28 0.63
CA VAL A 80 -13.09 -9.45 0.71
C VAL A 80 -12.95 -8.84 2.11
N LYS A 81 -14.00 -8.22 2.63
CA LYS A 81 -14.01 -7.63 3.99
C LYS A 81 -13.77 -8.66 5.09
N ALA A 82 -14.28 -9.87 4.93
CA ALA A 82 -14.03 -10.97 5.87
C ALA A 82 -12.54 -11.30 5.98
N VAL A 83 -11.80 -11.32 4.87
CA VAL A 83 -10.35 -11.58 4.90
C VAL A 83 -9.61 -10.45 5.61
N ILE A 84 -9.98 -9.20 5.33
CA ILE A 84 -9.35 -8.02 5.94
C ILE A 84 -9.56 -8.00 7.45
N GLU A 85 -10.78 -8.26 7.93
CA GLU A 85 -11.08 -8.24 9.38
C GLU A 85 -10.20 -9.25 10.15
N ILE A 86 -9.83 -10.36 9.52
CA ILE A 86 -8.99 -11.39 10.14
C ILE A 86 -7.53 -10.96 10.28
N GLU A 87 -7.01 -10.21 9.31
CA GLU A 87 -5.60 -9.79 9.25
C GLU A 87 -5.36 -8.42 9.92
N ALA A 88 -6.21 -7.43 9.64
CA ALA A 88 -6.08 -6.05 10.13
C ALA A 88 -7.01 -5.73 11.33
N GLY A 89 -7.93 -6.63 11.69
CA GLY A 89 -8.98 -6.33 12.67
C GLY A 89 -10.02 -5.35 12.12
N LYS A 90 -10.95 -4.89 12.98
CA LYS A 90 -12.09 -4.05 12.56
C LYS A 90 -11.72 -2.69 11.98
N SER A 91 -10.51 -2.19 12.26
CA SER A 91 -10.08 -0.86 11.81
C SER A 91 -9.53 -0.86 10.38
N HIS A 92 -9.32 -2.03 9.77
CA HIS A 92 -8.82 -2.20 8.40
C HIS A 92 -7.60 -1.30 8.09
N GLN A 93 -6.68 -1.12 9.04
CA GLN A 93 -5.59 -0.17 8.88
C GLN A 93 -4.43 -0.77 8.07
N GLY A 94 -4.12 -0.16 6.92
CA GLY A 94 -2.97 -0.53 6.10
C GLY A 94 -1.67 0.21 6.44
N PHE A 95 -1.75 1.31 7.18
CA PHE A 95 -0.65 2.23 7.47
C PHE A 95 -0.57 2.61 8.95
N SER A 96 0.64 2.75 9.49
CA SER A 96 0.89 3.35 10.80
C SER A 96 1.16 4.86 10.74
N ALA A 97 1.62 5.34 9.59
CA ALA A 97 1.88 6.73 9.27
C ALA A 97 1.90 6.86 7.73
N PRO A 98 1.79 8.08 7.16
CA PRO A 98 1.95 8.30 5.72
C PRO A 98 3.24 7.65 5.20
N GLY A 99 3.12 6.89 4.10
CA GLY A 99 4.25 6.15 3.52
C GLY A 99 4.79 4.97 4.35
N GLN A 100 4.23 4.68 5.52
CA GLN A 100 4.67 3.59 6.40
C GLN A 100 3.55 2.54 6.54
N PRO A 101 3.57 1.48 5.71
CA PRO A 101 2.61 0.41 5.83
C PRO A 101 2.79 -0.32 7.17
N ILE A 102 1.70 -0.92 7.66
CA ILE A 102 1.79 -1.83 8.80
C ILE A 102 2.72 -2.98 8.43
N MET A 103 3.72 -3.23 9.28
CA MET A 103 4.70 -4.28 9.05
C MET A 103 4.80 -5.25 10.22
N ASN A 104 5.22 -6.47 9.90
CA ASN A 104 5.68 -7.46 10.85
C ASN A 104 6.96 -8.11 10.34
N PHE A 105 8.10 -7.73 10.93
CA PHE A 105 9.42 -8.25 10.56
C PHE A 105 9.69 -9.61 11.21
N ASP A 106 9.97 -10.63 10.39
CA ASP A 106 10.32 -11.98 10.83
C ASP A 106 11.81 -12.25 10.65
N LEU A 107 12.53 -12.35 11.78
CA LEU A 107 13.97 -12.60 11.79
C LEU A 107 14.35 -13.97 11.18
N SER A 108 13.50 -14.99 11.31
CA SER A 108 13.75 -16.32 10.76
C SER A 108 13.64 -16.29 9.23
N MET A 109 12.66 -15.56 8.69
CA MET A 109 12.52 -15.34 7.26
C MET A 109 13.66 -14.50 6.71
N PHE A 110 14.03 -13.41 7.39
CA PHE A 110 15.21 -12.62 7.03
C PHE A 110 16.47 -13.49 6.95
N ARG A 111 16.74 -14.31 7.99
CA ARG A 111 17.87 -15.26 8.02
C ARG A 111 17.85 -16.22 6.83
N ARG A 112 16.68 -16.78 6.50
CA ARG A 112 16.51 -17.67 5.35
C ARG A 112 16.87 -16.97 4.05
N PHE A 113 16.39 -15.75 3.82
CA PHE A 113 16.62 -15.02 2.58
C PHE A 113 18.02 -14.41 2.46
N THR A 114 18.68 -14.07 3.58
CA THR A 114 20.11 -13.71 3.57
C THR A 114 20.99 -14.92 3.32
N SER A 115 20.66 -16.09 3.90
CA SER A 115 21.39 -17.33 3.67
C SER A 115 21.34 -17.77 2.21
N LYS A 116 20.17 -17.67 1.57
CA LYS A 116 20.01 -17.90 0.11
C LYS A 116 20.89 -16.99 -0.75
N ARG A 117 21.32 -15.84 -0.22
CA ARG A 117 22.21 -14.87 -0.89
C ARG A 117 23.67 -14.98 -0.45
N GLY A 118 24.03 -16.03 0.30
CA GLY A 118 25.41 -16.21 0.79
C GLY A 118 25.83 -15.21 1.88
N ILE A 119 24.89 -14.47 2.48
CA ILE A 119 25.20 -13.44 3.47
C ILE A 119 25.31 -14.06 4.86
N ASN A 120 26.52 -14.00 5.43
CA ASN A 120 26.78 -14.45 6.79
C ASN A 120 26.36 -13.38 7.83
N LEU A 121 25.16 -13.54 8.40
CA LEU A 121 24.62 -12.64 9.41
C LEU A 121 25.42 -12.57 10.72
N ALA A 122 26.31 -13.52 11.01
CA ALA A 122 27.15 -13.45 12.20
C ALA A 122 28.04 -12.19 12.20
N LYS A 123 28.47 -11.73 11.02
CA LYS A 123 29.30 -10.51 10.84
C LYS A 123 28.57 -9.23 11.27
N TYR A 124 27.24 -9.24 11.30
CA TYR A 124 26.43 -8.06 11.57
C TYR A 124 25.89 -8.00 13.00
N ARG A 125 26.11 -9.04 13.83
CA ARG A 125 25.55 -9.09 15.21
C ARG A 125 25.96 -7.89 16.07
N LYS A 126 27.22 -7.45 15.95
CA LYS A 126 27.76 -6.31 16.72
C LYS A 126 27.32 -4.96 16.14
N SER A 127 27.31 -4.80 14.82
CA SER A 127 27.00 -3.52 14.16
C SER A 127 25.49 -3.28 14.00
N HIS A 128 24.67 -4.33 14.00
CA HIS A 128 23.22 -4.24 13.80
C HIS A 128 22.42 -4.96 14.91
N PRO A 129 22.65 -4.64 16.20
CA PRO A 129 21.99 -5.34 17.31
C PRO A 129 20.45 -5.23 17.24
N THR A 130 19.93 -4.12 16.69
CA THR A 130 18.49 -3.89 16.46
C THR A 130 17.82 -4.98 15.63
N VAL A 131 18.53 -5.58 14.67
CA VAL A 131 17.99 -6.67 13.82
C VAL A 131 17.77 -7.93 14.64
N PHE A 132 18.72 -8.27 15.52
CA PHE A 132 18.76 -9.56 16.20
C PHE A 132 18.04 -9.56 17.54
N ASN A 133 17.98 -8.42 18.22
CA ASN A 133 17.32 -8.29 19.51
C ASN A 133 15.80 -8.21 19.34
N ARG A 134 15.07 -8.57 20.40
CA ARG A 134 13.62 -8.45 20.42
C ARG A 134 13.26 -6.96 20.38
N ALA A 135 12.67 -6.51 19.28
CA ALA A 135 12.12 -5.17 19.20
C ALA A 135 10.86 -5.04 20.07
N GLY A 136 10.53 -3.80 20.44
CA GLY A 136 9.22 -3.47 21.00
C GLY A 136 8.10 -3.80 20.00
N ARG A 137 6.86 -3.90 20.51
CA ARG A 137 5.69 -4.29 19.71
C ARG A 137 5.07 -3.14 18.90
N THR A 138 5.59 -1.92 19.02
CA THR A 138 5.08 -0.74 18.31
C THR A 138 5.50 -0.78 16.84
N GLN A 139 4.68 -0.23 15.94
CA GLN A 139 5.03 -0.13 14.52
C GLN A 139 6.32 0.69 14.31
N SER A 140 6.55 1.74 15.11
CA SER A 140 7.82 2.47 15.10
C SER A 140 9.04 1.60 15.43
N ALA A 141 8.92 0.66 16.37
CA ALA A 141 10.00 -0.27 16.70
C ALA A 141 10.20 -1.32 15.61
N VAL A 142 9.12 -1.80 14.99
CA VAL A 142 9.18 -2.71 13.83
C VAL A 142 9.86 -2.02 12.65
N TYR A 143 9.48 -0.78 12.34
CA TYR A 143 10.06 0.00 11.24
C TYR A 143 11.57 0.22 11.43
N ARG A 144 12.00 0.62 12.63
CA ARG A 144 13.44 0.73 12.96
C ARG A 144 14.18 -0.58 12.77
N ARG A 145 13.57 -1.71 13.14
CA ARG A 145 14.16 -3.03 12.95
C ARG A 145 14.26 -3.42 11.48
N PHE A 146 13.21 -3.16 10.71
CA PHE A 146 13.20 -3.35 9.27
C PHE A 146 14.29 -2.53 8.58
N LYS A 147 14.41 -1.23 8.86
CA LYS A 147 15.45 -0.36 8.29
C LYS A 147 16.87 -0.82 8.64
N ALA A 148 17.08 -1.33 9.85
CA ALA A 148 18.36 -1.92 10.23
C ALA A 148 18.65 -3.26 9.49
N ALA A 149 17.63 -4.03 9.13
CA ALA A 149 17.81 -5.24 8.32
C ALA A 149 18.06 -4.87 6.84
N GLU A 150 17.37 -3.84 6.36
CA GLU A 150 17.49 -3.31 5.01
C GLU A 150 18.91 -2.79 4.72
N SER A 151 19.56 -2.16 5.70
CA SER A 151 20.96 -1.71 5.58
C SER A 151 21.96 -2.86 5.48
N ILE A 152 21.59 -4.10 5.86
CA ILE A 152 22.39 -5.31 5.63
C ILE A 152 22.11 -5.86 4.24
N ASN A 153 20.83 -6.07 3.92
CA ASN A 153 20.39 -6.51 2.61
C ASN A 153 18.92 -6.16 2.38
N ARG A 154 18.67 -5.20 1.49
CA ARG A 154 17.33 -4.69 1.17
C ARG A 154 16.36 -5.79 0.73
N HIS A 155 16.74 -6.60 -0.25
CA HIS A 155 15.82 -7.62 -0.79
C HIS A 155 15.44 -8.65 0.27
N ALA A 156 16.42 -9.17 1.03
CA ALA A 156 16.13 -10.12 2.10
C ALA A 156 15.29 -9.50 3.22
N ALA A 157 15.47 -8.21 3.53
CA ALA A 157 14.65 -7.50 4.52
C ALA A 157 13.18 -7.40 4.07
N ILE A 158 12.94 -7.07 2.79
CA ILE A 158 11.59 -7.02 2.23
C ILE A 158 10.95 -8.42 2.24
N GLU A 159 11.68 -9.45 1.78
CA GLU A 159 11.20 -10.84 1.79
C GLU A 159 10.98 -11.39 3.21
N GLY A 160 11.72 -10.86 4.19
CA GLY A 160 11.62 -11.22 5.61
C GLY A 160 10.48 -10.52 6.36
N THR A 161 9.65 -9.73 5.67
CA THR A 161 8.63 -8.88 6.31
C THR A 161 7.25 -9.17 5.75
N PHE A 162 6.22 -9.10 6.59
CA PHE A 162 4.81 -9.09 6.19
C PHE A 162 4.31 -7.65 6.14
N TRP A 163 3.57 -7.30 5.08
CA TRP A 163 3.30 -5.93 4.68
C TRP A 163 1.80 -5.62 4.59
N GLY A 164 1.45 -4.41 5.00
CA GLY A 164 0.16 -3.76 4.77
C GLY A 164 -1.01 -4.42 5.49
N MET A 165 -2.20 -3.99 5.09
CA MET A 165 -3.50 -4.40 5.63
C MET A 165 -3.71 -5.92 5.56
N PHE A 166 -3.23 -6.55 4.49
CA PHE A 166 -3.42 -7.98 4.23
C PHE A 166 -2.30 -8.85 4.79
N GLN A 167 -1.29 -8.24 5.42
CA GLN A 167 -0.10 -8.93 5.95
C GLN A 167 0.51 -9.91 4.93
N ILE A 168 0.70 -9.47 3.68
CA ILE A 168 1.32 -10.30 2.64
C ILE A 168 2.82 -10.39 2.91
N GLY A 169 3.34 -11.60 3.01
CA GLY A 169 4.79 -11.82 3.14
C GLY A 169 5.53 -11.36 1.88
N GLY A 170 6.51 -10.48 2.01
CA GLY A 170 7.22 -9.86 0.88
C GLY A 170 7.95 -10.85 -0.02
N PHE A 171 8.19 -12.07 0.45
CA PHE A 171 8.66 -13.18 -0.39
C PHE A 171 7.67 -13.62 -1.48
N ASN A 172 6.44 -13.13 -1.44
CA ASN A 172 5.40 -13.35 -2.45
C ASN A 172 5.31 -12.23 -3.48
N TRP A 173 6.24 -11.26 -3.54
CA TRP A 173 6.15 -10.11 -4.45
C TRP A 173 5.83 -10.50 -5.91
N LYS A 174 6.44 -11.58 -6.43
CA LYS A 174 6.14 -12.12 -7.77
C LYS A 174 4.68 -12.55 -7.94
N LYS A 175 4.10 -13.16 -6.90
CA LYS A 175 2.68 -13.55 -6.90
C LYS A 175 1.76 -12.34 -6.81
N CYS A 176 2.22 -11.23 -6.25
CA CYS A 176 1.50 -9.96 -6.32
C CYS A 176 1.56 -9.30 -7.71
N GLY A 177 2.26 -9.89 -8.68
CA GLY A 177 2.32 -9.41 -10.06
C GLY A 177 3.25 -8.22 -10.28
N THR A 178 4.11 -7.89 -9.33
CA THR A 178 5.07 -6.80 -9.48
C THR A 178 6.28 -7.23 -10.30
N LYS A 179 6.87 -6.28 -11.04
CA LYS A 179 8.04 -6.50 -11.90
C LYS A 179 9.28 -6.88 -11.09
N ASP A 180 9.41 -6.29 -9.90
CA ASP A 180 10.49 -6.50 -8.97
C ASP A 180 10.01 -6.29 -7.52
N ILE A 181 10.93 -6.50 -6.58
CA ILE A 181 10.66 -6.39 -5.14
C ILE A 181 10.57 -4.94 -4.65
N ASP A 182 11.17 -4.00 -5.38
CA ASP A 182 11.15 -2.59 -5.03
C ASP A 182 9.81 -1.96 -5.40
N GLU A 183 9.25 -2.34 -6.54
CA GLU A 183 7.87 -2.00 -6.92
C GLU A 183 6.87 -2.54 -5.91
N PHE A 184 7.05 -3.78 -5.42
CA PHE A 184 6.22 -4.31 -4.34
C PHE A 184 6.28 -3.44 -3.08
N ALA A 185 7.48 -3.06 -2.62
CA ALA A 185 7.63 -2.23 -1.43
C ALA A 185 7.05 -0.81 -1.66
N MET A 186 7.23 -0.25 -2.85
CA MET A 186 6.67 1.05 -3.24
C MET A 186 5.15 1.04 -3.24
N LEU A 187 4.51 0.09 -3.92
CA LEU A 187 3.06 -0.04 -3.98
C LEU A 187 2.46 -0.32 -2.60
N MET A 188 3.07 -1.20 -1.81
CA MET A 188 2.66 -1.42 -0.41
C MET A 188 2.68 -0.15 0.44
N SER A 189 3.55 0.80 0.10
CA SER A 189 3.74 2.05 0.85
C SER A 189 3.00 3.25 0.24
N ARG A 190 2.35 3.11 -0.92
CA ARG A 190 1.73 4.22 -1.63
C ARG A 190 0.28 4.47 -1.20
N SER A 191 -0.56 3.44 -1.19
CA SER A 191 -1.98 3.59 -0.79
C SER A 191 -2.59 2.28 -0.28
N GLU A 192 -3.73 2.35 0.41
CA GLU A 192 -4.46 1.13 0.78
C GLU A 192 -5.11 0.46 -0.44
N ARG A 193 -5.45 1.22 -1.49
CA ARG A 193 -5.91 0.64 -2.77
C ARG A 193 -4.83 -0.23 -3.41
N ASP A 194 -3.58 0.21 -3.42
CA ASP A 194 -2.46 -0.60 -3.92
C ASP A 194 -2.29 -1.89 -3.12
N GLN A 195 -2.45 -1.82 -1.79
CA GLN A 195 -2.39 -3.02 -0.95
C GLN A 195 -3.51 -4.00 -1.30
N LEU A 196 -4.72 -3.51 -1.61
CA LEU A 196 -5.86 -4.31 -2.04
C LEU A 196 -5.64 -4.94 -3.42
N GLU A 197 -5.07 -4.20 -4.38
CA GLU A 197 -4.70 -4.71 -5.70
C GLU A 197 -3.65 -5.82 -5.63
N LEU A 198 -2.58 -5.60 -4.86
CA LEU A 198 -1.54 -6.60 -4.64
C LEU A 198 -2.11 -7.86 -3.97
N PHE A 199 -3.11 -7.70 -3.09
CA PHE A 199 -3.86 -8.81 -2.52
C PHE A 199 -4.66 -9.57 -3.57
N ALA A 200 -5.42 -8.87 -4.42
CA ALA A 200 -6.21 -9.49 -5.49
C ALA A 200 -5.31 -10.33 -6.43
N LYS A 201 -4.21 -9.75 -6.92
CA LYS A 201 -3.20 -10.47 -7.72
C LYS A 201 -2.62 -11.66 -6.98
N PHE A 202 -2.29 -11.50 -5.69
CA PHE A 202 -1.81 -12.59 -4.87
C PHE A 202 -2.81 -13.75 -4.77
N ILE A 203 -4.10 -13.48 -4.52
CA ILE A 203 -5.15 -14.50 -4.44
C ILE A 203 -5.29 -15.29 -5.74
N ILE A 204 -5.24 -14.61 -6.88
CA ILE A 204 -5.29 -15.23 -8.22
C ILE A 204 -4.05 -16.12 -8.41
N ASN A 205 -2.85 -15.55 -8.27
CA ASN A 205 -1.59 -16.22 -8.63
C ASN A 205 -1.14 -17.29 -7.61
N SER A 206 -1.74 -17.31 -6.42
CA SER A 206 -1.49 -18.35 -5.41
C SER A 206 -2.45 -19.53 -5.50
N GLY A 207 -3.43 -19.49 -6.41
CA GLY A 207 -4.45 -20.53 -6.56
C GLY A 207 -5.52 -20.51 -5.46
N LEU A 208 -5.64 -19.41 -4.72
CA LEU A 208 -6.60 -19.27 -3.62
C LEU A 208 -7.98 -18.80 -4.10
N LEU A 209 -8.05 -18.20 -5.30
CA LEU A 209 -9.26 -17.60 -5.84
C LEU A 209 -10.47 -18.55 -5.80
N LYS A 210 -10.30 -19.79 -6.28
CA LYS A 210 -11.39 -20.78 -6.31
C LYS A 210 -11.93 -21.07 -4.91
N ALA A 211 -11.07 -21.18 -3.90
CA ALA A 211 -11.50 -21.40 -2.53
C ALA A 211 -12.26 -20.20 -1.97
N LEU A 212 -11.85 -18.97 -2.33
CA LEU A 212 -12.54 -17.74 -1.92
C LEU A 212 -13.92 -17.61 -2.59
N GLN A 213 -14.00 -17.82 -3.91
CA GLN A 213 -15.26 -17.83 -4.67
C GLN A 213 -16.27 -18.84 -4.15
N GLN A 214 -15.79 -20.04 -3.80
CA GLN A 214 -16.62 -21.10 -3.23
C GLN A 214 -16.88 -20.92 -1.73
N LYS A 215 -16.35 -19.86 -1.10
CA LYS A 215 -16.43 -19.61 0.35
C LYS A 215 -15.96 -20.82 1.17
N ASN A 216 -15.01 -21.58 0.62
CA ASN A 216 -14.38 -22.69 1.29
C ASN A 216 -13.31 -22.15 2.25
N TRP A 217 -13.77 -21.64 3.39
CA TRP A 217 -12.92 -20.97 4.39
C TRP A 217 -11.82 -21.87 4.92
N ALA A 218 -12.02 -23.18 4.96
CA ALA A 218 -11.00 -24.13 5.37
C ALA A 218 -9.87 -24.23 4.34
N ALA A 219 -10.20 -24.42 3.06
CA ALA A 219 -9.22 -24.46 1.98
C ALA A 219 -8.51 -23.12 1.83
N PHE A 220 -9.25 -22.02 1.86
CA PHE A 220 -8.69 -20.67 1.78
C PHE A 220 -7.72 -20.39 2.93
N ALA A 221 -8.14 -20.61 4.18
CA ALA A 221 -7.29 -20.37 5.35
C ALA A 221 -6.06 -21.27 5.39
N ARG A 222 -6.18 -22.53 4.94
CA ARG A 222 -5.02 -23.43 4.82
C ARG A 222 -3.98 -22.90 3.84
N GLY A 223 -4.44 -22.38 2.70
CA GLY A 223 -3.55 -21.84 1.67
C GLY A 223 -2.97 -20.48 2.04
N TYR A 224 -3.77 -19.59 2.64
CA TYR A 224 -3.36 -18.23 3.01
C TYR A 224 -2.51 -18.21 4.31
N ASN A 225 -2.99 -18.85 5.38
CA ASN A 225 -2.36 -18.81 6.70
C ASN A 225 -1.46 -20.04 7.00
N GLY A 226 -1.46 -21.05 6.12
CA GLY A 226 -0.64 -22.25 6.22
C GLY A 226 -1.28 -23.41 7.00
N PRO A 227 -0.57 -24.54 7.16
CA PRO A 227 -1.14 -25.79 7.69
C PRO A 227 -1.64 -25.69 9.13
N GLY A 228 -1.15 -24.72 9.92
CA GLY A 228 -1.61 -24.46 11.27
C GLY A 228 -2.96 -23.72 11.38
N TYR A 229 -3.64 -23.47 10.26
CA TYR A 229 -4.81 -22.60 10.22
C TYR A 229 -5.96 -23.04 11.14
N ALA A 230 -6.21 -24.35 11.22
CA ALA A 230 -7.32 -24.93 11.96
C ALA A 230 -7.15 -24.70 13.47
N ARG A 231 -5.96 -24.98 14.01
CA ARG A 231 -5.60 -24.73 15.41
C ARG A 231 -5.74 -23.25 15.79
N ARG A 232 -5.51 -22.34 14.85
CA ARG A 232 -5.66 -20.88 15.04
C ARG A 232 -7.05 -20.36 14.73
N GLY A 233 -8.00 -21.23 14.37
CA GLY A 233 -9.38 -20.88 14.10
C GLY A 233 -9.59 -19.93 12.90
N TYR A 234 -8.64 -19.86 11.96
CA TYR A 234 -8.76 -18.88 10.85
C TYR A 234 -10.03 -19.10 10.02
N HIS A 235 -10.27 -20.34 9.60
CA HIS A 235 -11.48 -20.72 8.87
C HIS A 235 -12.80 -20.38 9.58
N THR A 236 -12.92 -20.63 10.89
CA THR A 236 -14.13 -20.31 11.65
C THR A 236 -14.31 -18.80 11.84
N ARG A 237 -13.21 -18.08 12.06
CA ARG A 237 -13.23 -16.62 12.16
C ARG A 237 -13.59 -15.96 10.81
N LEU A 238 -13.04 -16.43 9.69
CA LEU A 238 -13.41 -15.99 8.34
C LEU A 238 -14.90 -16.20 8.08
N ALA A 239 -15.41 -17.40 8.37
CA ALA A 239 -16.83 -17.72 8.20
C ALA A 239 -17.72 -16.80 9.06
N ALA A 240 -17.30 -16.49 10.29
CA ALA A 240 -18.02 -15.59 11.18
C ALA A 240 -17.99 -14.13 10.70
N ALA A 241 -16.84 -13.65 10.20
CA ALA A 241 -16.70 -12.32 9.62
C ALA A 241 -17.56 -12.17 8.37
N TYR A 242 -17.51 -13.16 7.47
CA TYR A 242 -18.36 -13.21 6.28
C TYR A 242 -19.84 -13.05 6.61
N ARG A 243 -20.36 -13.82 7.59
CA ARG A 243 -21.75 -13.72 8.01
C ARG A 243 -22.13 -12.30 8.44
N ARG A 244 -21.29 -11.64 9.24
CA ARG A 244 -21.55 -10.26 9.69
C ARG A 244 -21.68 -9.29 8.52
N TYR A 245 -20.72 -9.31 7.58
CA TYR A 245 -20.75 -8.41 6.42
C TYR A 245 -21.87 -8.75 5.42
N ASN A 246 -22.26 -10.02 5.33
CA ASN A 246 -23.35 -10.44 4.45
C ASN A 246 -24.73 -10.01 4.99
N THR A 247 -24.93 -9.97 6.32
CA THR A 247 -26.20 -9.54 6.93
C THR A 247 -26.43 -8.03 6.83
N VAL A 248 -25.37 -7.22 6.92
CA VAL A 248 -25.47 -5.74 6.81
C VAL A 248 -26.08 -5.28 5.47
N LYS A 249 -26.02 -6.11 4.42
CA LYS A 249 -26.66 -5.82 3.13
C LYS A 249 -28.20 -5.92 3.16
N GLY A 250 -28.78 -6.56 4.18
CA GLY A 250 -30.21 -6.83 4.28
C GLY A 250 -31.06 -5.73 4.93
N GLU A 251 -30.45 -4.75 5.61
CA GLU A 251 -31.18 -3.72 6.38
C GLU A 251 -31.26 -2.36 5.65
N GLY A 252 -30.70 -2.25 4.44
CA GLY A 252 -30.60 -0.98 3.70
C GLY A 252 -31.53 -0.81 2.48
N ASN A 253 -32.39 -1.80 2.18
CA ASN A 253 -33.34 -1.75 1.06
C ASN A 253 -34.73 -2.24 1.52
N SER A 254 -35.37 -1.50 2.42
CA SER A 254 -36.78 -1.67 2.77
C SER A 254 -37.43 -0.32 2.96
#